data_AF-A0AA36JCR4-F1
#
_entry.id   AF-A0AA36JCR4-F1
#
_cell.length_a   1.000
_cell.length_b   1.000
_cell.length_c   1.000
_cell.angle_alpha   90.00
_cell.angle_beta   90.00
_cell.angle_gamma   90.00
#
_symmetry.space_group_name_H-M   'P 1'
#
loop_
_entity.id
_entity.type
_entity.pdbx_description
1 polymer ?
#
loop_
_entity_poly.entity_id
_entity_poly.type
_entity_poly.pdbx_seq_one_letter_code
_entity_poly.pdbx_strand_id
1 'polypeptide(L)'
;MAAAEAASSPKGKSLASGSFRPSQKKNNVIAKIQAVVDPQNRHGMQRVLAAMTWLGLTPEDLDGSKDQNVEVSSKVPDPKQAQKIKEERVEVWEGLRKARLIEVERRLQFMSDDDARRVMRAKPGQGVRMVTEEDLPPVEALDGMQAFEEMRQKAFQKIQEEQQRKAALLASGFLMEKKRLDEADRKIAALEQRLKEYKKAQADAIEAQKKENAKAQEKRQAQVQKTARDRAKWEDETYEDLMSRIDKARSTRAKMYSKEGLKDTLELGVQRRQKCFDQALEREQALLASIEAASQTAEERLQVRRQEIEEECRQKAEQSQAKFQERQVRIYAQTQDWVDRKLEDHAKFKAHYKTCIKAGQDLQKARSKSAGEITKKAMEKWRANHTKIEASREKNNSDLLERQEQARQRTEERMALKLKCANDIHSYKEVKYKTWGELQRRRMQEIQQSRDAQTQALVIKIAEGQAKARAQDAGQMELKNQRARIGADTLALNDRAKEGFLKIKAEPDERRIIKVMSDLGFRMPKLPDQEDEEDEKKAF
;
A
#
# COMPACT_ATOMS: atom_id res chain seq x y z
N MET A 1 14.96 -27.23 -18.56
CA MET A 1 15.15 -27.70 -19.94
C MET A 1 13.95 -27.29 -20.77
N ALA A 2 14.11 -26.23 -21.54
CA ALA A 2 13.37 -25.90 -22.77
C ALA A 2 14.02 -24.61 -23.27
N ALA A 3 14.88 -24.76 -24.28
CA ALA A 3 15.60 -23.70 -24.95
C ALA A 3 14.83 -23.29 -26.21
N ALA A 4 14.65 -21.99 -26.41
CA ALA A 4 14.23 -21.28 -27.63
C ALA A 4 13.86 -19.84 -27.20
N GLU A 5 14.26 -18.72 -27.78
CA GLU A 5 14.98 -18.40 -28.99
C GLU A 5 15.60 -17.01 -28.74
N ALA A 6 16.92 -16.90 -28.87
CA ALA A 6 17.60 -15.62 -28.93
C ALA A 6 17.35 -15.03 -30.32
N ALA A 7 16.44 -14.06 -30.41
CA ALA A 7 16.20 -13.31 -31.64
C ALA A 7 17.47 -12.54 -32.02
N SER A 8 18.13 -13.06 -33.06
CA SER A 8 19.30 -12.49 -33.70
C SER A 8 19.01 -11.06 -34.18
N SER A 9 19.81 -10.10 -33.71
CA SER A 9 19.88 -8.76 -34.28
C SER A 9 20.11 -8.85 -35.79
N PRO A 10 19.32 -8.15 -36.62
CA PRO A 10 19.63 -8.08 -38.05
C PRO A 10 20.92 -7.26 -38.19
N LYS A 11 21.96 -7.88 -38.75
CA LYS A 11 23.14 -7.18 -39.30
C LYS A 11 22.67 -6.23 -40.40
N GLY A 12 22.27 -5.03 -40.00
CA GLY A 12 22.07 -3.90 -40.88
C GLY A 12 23.40 -3.58 -41.54
N LYS A 13 23.46 -3.78 -42.86
CA LYS A 13 24.52 -3.26 -43.72
C LYS A 13 24.74 -1.79 -43.33
N SER A 14 25.96 -1.46 -42.90
CA SER A 14 26.40 -0.09 -42.75
C SER A 14 26.39 0.57 -44.14
N LEU A 15 25.25 1.16 -44.49
CA LEU A 15 25.19 2.14 -45.55
C LEU A 15 26.06 3.30 -45.08
N ALA A 16 27.22 3.42 -45.71
CA ALA A 16 28.14 4.52 -45.50
C ALA A 16 27.34 5.82 -45.58
N SER A 17 27.20 6.47 -44.43
CA SER A 17 26.70 7.83 -44.36
C SER A 17 27.59 8.64 -45.29
N GLY A 18 26.98 9.21 -46.33
CA GLY A 18 27.62 10.15 -47.23
C GLY A 18 27.98 11.41 -46.48
N SER A 19 28.94 11.31 -45.56
CA SER A 19 29.62 12.45 -44.98
C SER A 19 30.25 13.18 -46.15
N PHE A 20 29.80 14.42 -46.33
CA PHE A 20 30.33 15.36 -47.29
C PHE A 20 31.81 15.57 -46.94
N ARG A 21 32.71 14.74 -47.48
CA ARG A 21 34.15 14.99 -47.42
C ARG A 21 34.42 16.12 -48.38
N PRO A 22 34.76 17.33 -47.90
CA PRO A 22 35.12 18.40 -48.81
C PRO A 22 36.38 17.96 -49.57
N SER A 23 36.48 18.31 -50.85
CA SER A 23 37.73 18.08 -51.60
C SER A 23 38.91 18.67 -50.80
N GLN A 24 40.12 18.08 -50.90
CA GLN A 24 41.28 18.54 -50.12
C GLN A 24 41.52 20.06 -50.22
N LYS A 25 41.16 20.68 -51.36
CA LYS A 25 41.17 22.13 -51.55
C LYS A 25 40.21 22.87 -50.60
N LYS A 26 38.96 22.40 -50.43
CA LYS A 26 37.97 23.03 -49.54
C LYS A 26 38.37 22.94 -48.07
N ASN A 27 38.97 21.82 -47.65
CA ASN A 27 39.47 21.67 -46.27
C ASN A 27 40.61 22.66 -45.96
N ASN A 28 41.51 22.89 -46.91
CA ASN A 28 42.60 23.85 -46.74
C ASN A 28 42.07 25.30 -46.64
N VAL A 29 41.01 25.64 -47.37
CA VAL A 29 40.34 26.95 -47.28
C VAL A 29 39.66 27.12 -45.92
N ILE A 30 38.94 26.10 -45.45
CA ILE A 30 38.28 26.13 -44.14
C ILE A 30 39.32 26.25 -43.02
N ALA A 31 40.46 25.56 -43.10
CA ALA A 31 41.54 25.68 -42.12
C ALA A 31 42.14 27.09 -42.07
N LYS A 32 42.28 27.76 -43.23
CA LYS A 32 42.72 29.17 -43.29
C LYS A 32 41.70 30.11 -42.66
N ILE A 33 40.41 29.90 -42.90
CA ILE A 33 39.33 30.69 -42.30
C ILE A 33 39.31 30.45 -40.78
N GLN A 34 39.45 29.21 -40.34
CA GLN A 34 39.52 28.86 -38.93
C GLN A 34 40.70 29.53 -38.22
N ALA A 35 41.88 29.60 -38.84
CA ALA A 35 43.04 30.28 -38.26
C ALA A 35 42.79 31.79 -38.01
N VAL A 36 41.87 32.40 -38.75
CA VAL A 36 41.51 33.82 -38.59
C VAL A 36 40.39 34.01 -37.56
N VAL A 37 39.36 33.15 -37.60
CA VAL A 37 38.13 33.34 -36.81
C VAL A 37 38.16 32.60 -35.47
N ASP A 38 38.95 31.53 -35.36
CA ASP A 38 39.18 30.76 -34.13
C ASP A 38 40.68 30.42 -34.00
N PRO A 39 41.55 31.42 -33.76
CA PRO A 39 43.00 31.25 -33.72
C PRO A 39 43.48 30.31 -32.60
N GLN A 40 42.66 30.11 -31.57
CA GLN A 40 42.95 29.23 -30.43
C GLN A 40 42.33 27.83 -30.58
N ASN A 41 41.65 27.55 -31.69
CA ASN A 41 41.00 26.27 -31.99
C ASN A 41 40.04 25.81 -30.86
N ARG A 42 39.32 26.76 -30.24
CA ARG A 42 38.40 26.48 -29.12
C ARG A 42 37.11 25.83 -29.56
N HIS A 43 36.63 26.13 -30.77
CA HIS A 43 35.32 25.74 -31.26
C HIS A 43 35.38 24.58 -32.27
N GLY A 44 36.55 24.35 -32.88
CA GLY A 44 36.79 23.25 -33.81
C GLY A 44 36.18 23.47 -35.21
N MET A 45 36.69 22.73 -36.19
CA MET A 45 36.38 22.95 -37.62
C MET A 45 34.90 22.77 -37.98
N GLN A 46 34.19 21.87 -37.30
CA GLN A 46 32.76 21.63 -37.55
C GLN A 46 31.87 22.80 -37.14
N ARG A 47 32.13 23.44 -35.98
CA ARG A 47 31.37 24.62 -35.57
C ARG A 47 31.63 25.80 -36.48
N VAL A 48 32.87 25.97 -36.97
CA VAL A 48 33.22 27.01 -37.96
C VAL A 48 32.41 26.80 -39.24
N LEU A 49 32.36 25.57 -39.76
CA LEU A 49 31.55 25.26 -40.94
C LEU A 49 30.05 25.51 -40.68
N ALA A 50 29.55 25.13 -39.50
CA ALA A 50 28.15 25.34 -39.13
C ALA A 50 27.80 26.83 -39.00
N ALA A 51 28.70 27.65 -38.43
CA ALA A 51 28.53 29.10 -38.33
C ALA A 51 28.50 29.77 -39.71
N MET A 52 29.36 29.32 -40.63
CA MET A 52 29.32 29.78 -42.03
C MET A 52 28.02 29.38 -42.72
N THR A 53 27.61 28.12 -42.56
CA THR A 53 26.37 27.60 -43.14
C THR A 53 25.13 28.32 -42.58
N TRP A 54 25.13 28.66 -41.30
CA TRP A 54 24.09 29.46 -40.64
C TRP A 54 23.91 30.84 -41.28
N LEU A 55 25.02 31.45 -41.71
CA LEU A 55 25.04 32.75 -42.39
C LEU A 55 24.81 32.63 -43.90
N GLY A 56 24.64 31.42 -44.43
CA GLY A 56 24.48 31.19 -45.88
C GLY A 56 25.76 31.41 -46.67
N LEU A 57 26.92 31.32 -46.01
CA LEU A 57 28.24 31.51 -46.62
C LEU A 57 28.86 30.17 -47.02
N THR A 58 29.51 30.13 -48.17
CA THR A 58 30.35 29.00 -48.57
C THR A 58 31.83 29.29 -48.26
N PRO A 59 32.69 28.27 -48.10
CA PRO A 59 34.13 28.46 -47.92
C PRO A 59 34.77 29.31 -49.02
N GLU A 60 34.20 29.26 -50.23
CA GLU A 60 34.69 29.97 -51.40
C GLU A 60 34.38 31.49 -51.33
N ASP A 61 33.42 31.92 -50.52
CA ASP A 61 33.05 33.33 -50.32
C ASP A 61 34.00 34.08 -49.37
N LEU A 62 34.92 33.34 -48.72
CA LEU A 62 35.89 33.86 -47.74
C LEU A 62 37.36 33.57 -48.12
N ASP A 63 37.59 32.83 -49.20
CA ASP A 63 38.94 32.41 -49.65
C ASP A 63 39.75 33.57 -50.27
N GLY A 64 39.11 34.66 -50.69
CA GLY A 64 39.75 35.82 -51.34
C GLY A 64 40.39 35.53 -52.71
N SER A 65 40.47 34.27 -53.12
CA SER A 65 41.05 33.83 -54.40
C SER A 65 40.15 34.12 -55.61
N LYS A 66 38.83 34.16 -55.41
CA LYS A 66 37.85 34.56 -56.45
C LYS A 66 37.78 36.07 -56.69
N ASP A 67 38.18 36.87 -55.71
CA ASP A 67 38.08 38.34 -55.73
C ASP A 67 39.22 38.99 -56.53
N GLN A 68 40.18 38.21 -57.03
CA GLN A 68 41.28 38.68 -57.88
C GLN A 68 40.92 38.74 -59.39
N ASN A 69 39.81 38.13 -59.81
CA ASN A 69 39.33 38.16 -61.20
C ASN A 69 38.32 39.31 -61.44
N VAL A 70 38.64 40.52 -60.98
CA VAL A 70 37.80 41.70 -61.24
C VAL A 70 38.05 42.20 -62.67
N GLU A 71 37.20 41.76 -63.59
CA GLU A 71 37.19 42.26 -64.96
C GLU A 71 36.52 43.64 -65.04
N VAL A 72 37.25 44.61 -65.59
CA VAL A 72 36.70 45.92 -65.96
C VAL A 72 36.41 45.87 -67.46
N SER A 73 35.22 46.36 -67.84
CA SER A 73 34.77 46.32 -69.24
C SER A 73 35.76 47.03 -70.16
N SER A 74 36.00 46.47 -71.34
CA SER A 74 36.81 47.07 -72.41
C SER A 74 36.27 48.41 -72.94
N LYS A 75 35.09 48.84 -72.48
CA LYS A 75 34.45 50.11 -72.82
C LYS A 75 34.87 51.29 -71.93
N VAL A 76 35.74 51.07 -70.94
CA VAL A 76 36.32 52.17 -70.14
C VAL A 76 37.44 52.81 -70.97
N PRO A 77 37.31 54.09 -71.41
CA PRO A 77 38.23 54.69 -72.38
C PRO A 77 39.64 54.97 -71.85
N ASP A 78 39.79 55.12 -70.52
CA ASP A 78 41.04 55.52 -69.89
C ASP A 78 41.62 54.35 -69.05
N PRO A 79 42.82 53.84 -69.39
CA PRO A 79 43.45 52.74 -68.65
C PRO A 79 43.74 53.07 -67.19
N LYS A 80 43.98 54.35 -66.85
CA LYS A 80 44.18 54.77 -65.45
C LYS A 80 42.88 54.73 -64.65
N GLN A 81 41.76 55.12 -65.26
CA GLN A 81 40.44 54.99 -64.63
C GLN A 81 40.03 53.52 -64.50
N ALA A 82 40.37 52.67 -65.48
CA ALA A 82 40.12 51.24 -65.39
C ALA A 82 40.90 50.58 -64.24
N GLN A 83 42.14 51.02 -63.96
CA GLN A 83 42.92 50.58 -62.80
C GLN A 83 42.30 51.05 -61.47
N LYS A 84 41.93 52.33 -61.35
CA LYS A 84 41.25 52.83 -60.14
C LYS A 84 39.95 52.08 -59.83
N ILE A 85 39.14 51.79 -60.85
CA ILE A 85 37.90 51.00 -60.67
C ILE A 85 38.21 49.56 -60.24
N LYS A 86 39.34 48.97 -60.68
CA LYS A 86 39.78 47.65 -60.17
C LYS A 86 40.15 47.73 -58.70
N GLU A 87 40.95 48.73 -58.30
CA GLU A 87 41.38 48.95 -56.92
C GLU A 87 40.17 49.16 -55.99
N GLU A 88 39.25 50.07 -56.34
CA GLU A 88 38.02 50.34 -55.58
C GLU A 88 37.14 49.09 -55.44
N ARG A 89 37.02 48.28 -56.51
CA ARG A 89 36.26 47.03 -56.45
C ARG A 89 36.93 46.00 -55.53
N VAL A 90 38.26 45.87 -55.59
CA VAL A 90 39.01 44.97 -54.70
C VAL A 90 38.83 45.41 -53.25
N GLU A 91 38.91 46.71 -52.96
CA GLU A 91 38.69 47.26 -51.62
C GLU A 91 37.28 46.94 -51.09
N VAL A 92 36.24 47.09 -51.92
CA VAL A 92 34.85 46.73 -51.54
C VAL A 92 34.71 45.23 -51.25
N TRP A 93 35.33 44.36 -52.05
CA TRP A 93 35.32 42.91 -51.81
C TRP A 93 36.09 42.52 -50.54
N GLU A 94 37.25 43.14 -50.28
CA GLU A 94 38.00 42.93 -49.04
C GLU A 94 37.25 43.42 -47.81
N GLY A 95 36.58 44.57 -47.91
CA GLY A 95 35.71 45.09 -46.84
C GLY A 95 34.56 44.14 -46.53
N LEU A 96 33.90 43.61 -47.56
CA LEU A 96 32.83 42.61 -47.42
C LEU A 96 33.35 41.32 -46.76
N ARG A 97 34.54 40.85 -47.17
CA ARG A 97 35.18 39.66 -46.58
C ARG A 97 35.47 39.85 -45.10
N LYS A 98 36.06 40.99 -44.70
CA LYS A 98 36.34 41.31 -43.29
C LYS A 98 35.05 41.36 -42.46
N ALA A 99 34.00 42.00 -42.98
CA ALA A 99 32.70 42.07 -42.32
C ALA A 99 32.10 40.66 -42.09
N ARG A 100 32.14 39.78 -43.10
CA ARG A 100 31.66 38.40 -42.99
C ARG A 100 32.46 37.58 -41.98
N LEU A 101 33.79 37.74 -41.93
CA LEU A 101 34.62 37.05 -40.95
C LEU A 101 34.25 37.45 -39.51
N ILE A 102 33.98 38.73 -39.26
CA ILE A 102 33.51 39.23 -37.95
C ILE A 102 32.14 38.64 -37.60
N GLU A 103 31.22 38.51 -38.58
CA GLU A 103 29.92 37.88 -38.34
C GLU A 103 30.04 36.39 -38.01
N VAL A 104 30.94 35.65 -38.69
CA VAL A 104 31.22 34.24 -38.38
C VAL A 104 31.80 34.14 -36.96
N GLU A 105 32.73 35.01 -36.58
CA GLU A 105 33.32 35.07 -35.23
C GLU A 105 32.26 35.29 -34.16
N ARG A 106 31.41 36.31 -34.35
CA ARG A 106 30.29 36.58 -33.44
C ARG A 106 29.36 35.38 -33.34
N ARG A 107 29.06 34.71 -34.47
CA ARG A 107 28.14 33.57 -34.44
C ARG A 107 28.73 32.36 -33.71
N LEU A 108 30.04 32.13 -33.84
CA LEU A 108 30.74 31.04 -33.14
C LEU A 108 30.63 31.14 -31.63
N GLN A 109 30.72 32.36 -31.08
CA GLN A 109 30.62 32.59 -29.62
C GLN A 109 29.28 32.14 -29.03
N PHE A 110 28.19 32.22 -29.79
CA PHE A 110 26.84 31.89 -29.32
C PHE A 110 26.29 30.55 -29.84
N MET A 111 27.05 29.83 -30.67
CA MET A 111 26.58 28.56 -31.26
C MET A 111 26.90 27.39 -30.33
N SER A 112 25.84 26.71 -29.88
CA SER A 112 25.95 25.45 -29.12
C SER A 112 26.35 24.29 -30.03
N ASP A 113 26.86 23.19 -29.46
CA ASP A 113 27.16 21.96 -30.22
C ASP A 113 25.94 21.39 -30.90
N ASP A 114 24.79 21.45 -30.23
CA ASP A 114 23.52 20.99 -30.80
C ASP A 114 23.08 21.85 -31.98
N ASP A 115 23.24 23.16 -31.90
CA ASP A 115 22.92 24.05 -33.01
C ASP A 115 23.87 23.79 -34.19
N ALA A 116 25.17 23.57 -33.93
CA ALA A 116 26.12 23.21 -34.96
C ALA A 116 25.72 21.89 -35.65
N ARG A 117 25.35 20.86 -34.89
CA ARG A 117 24.86 19.58 -35.42
C ARG A 117 23.62 19.75 -36.28
N ARG A 118 22.60 20.46 -35.79
CA ARG A 118 21.32 20.67 -36.51
C ARG A 118 21.53 21.38 -37.85
N VAL A 119 22.42 22.37 -37.87
CA VAL A 119 22.69 23.19 -39.06
C VAL A 119 23.50 22.44 -40.09
N MET A 120 24.44 21.59 -39.64
CA MET A 120 25.22 20.72 -40.52
C MET A 120 24.36 19.65 -41.23
N ARG A 121 23.13 19.40 -40.76
CA ARG A 121 22.15 18.55 -41.44
C ARG A 121 21.36 19.29 -42.53
N ALA A 122 21.44 20.63 -42.56
CA ALA A 122 20.91 21.43 -43.65
C ALA A 122 21.94 21.44 -44.80
N LYS A 123 21.50 21.00 -45.99
CA LYS A 123 22.34 21.06 -47.19
C LYS A 123 22.17 22.45 -47.82
N PRO A 124 23.26 23.22 -48.01
CA PRO A 124 23.17 24.54 -48.65
C PRO A 124 22.49 24.46 -50.02
N GLY A 125 21.48 25.30 -50.25
CA GLY A 125 20.80 25.42 -51.55
C GLY A 125 19.74 24.35 -51.87
N GLN A 126 19.44 23.42 -50.95
CA GLN A 126 18.37 22.41 -51.15
C GLN A 126 17.03 22.77 -50.51
N GLY A 127 16.92 23.95 -49.89
CA GLY A 127 15.72 24.37 -49.16
C GLY A 127 15.47 23.56 -47.88
N VAL A 128 14.31 23.79 -47.28
CA VAL A 128 13.85 23.08 -46.08
C VAL A 128 13.25 21.73 -46.47
N ARG A 129 13.73 20.64 -45.85
CA ARG A 129 13.26 19.26 -46.08
C ARG A 129 12.57 18.69 -44.84
N MET A 130 11.73 17.68 -45.08
CA MET A 130 11.13 16.85 -44.02
C MET A 130 12.22 16.22 -43.15
N VAL A 131 12.00 16.21 -41.82
CA VAL A 131 12.91 15.58 -40.86
C VAL A 131 12.78 14.08 -40.95
N THR A 132 13.91 13.40 -41.09
CA THR A 132 14.00 11.93 -41.13
C THR A 132 14.56 11.38 -39.81
N GLU A 133 14.38 10.09 -39.54
CA GLU A 133 14.90 9.46 -38.30
C GLU A 133 16.42 9.60 -38.17
N GLU A 134 17.17 9.60 -39.28
CA GLU A 134 18.63 9.78 -39.30
C GLU A 134 19.10 11.19 -38.88
N ASP A 135 18.20 12.17 -38.90
CA ASP A 135 18.48 13.55 -38.48
C ASP A 135 18.35 13.74 -36.96
N LEU A 136 17.65 12.81 -36.30
CA LEU A 136 17.41 12.82 -34.86
C LEU A 136 18.46 11.96 -34.14
N PRO A 137 18.97 12.41 -32.98
CA PRO A 137 19.80 11.56 -32.13
C PRO A 137 18.92 10.47 -31.47
N PRO A 138 19.52 9.37 -31.01
CA PRO A 138 18.81 8.35 -30.24
C PRO A 138 18.11 8.99 -29.04
N VAL A 139 16.93 8.48 -28.68
CA VAL A 139 16.08 9.05 -27.61
C VAL A 139 16.82 9.14 -26.28
N GLU A 140 17.68 8.17 -25.97
CA GLU A 140 18.50 8.11 -24.76
C GLU A 140 19.57 9.22 -24.70
N ALA A 141 20.02 9.70 -25.86
CA ALA A 141 21.00 10.78 -26.00
C ALA A 141 20.34 12.18 -26.05
N LEU A 142 19.01 12.28 -25.96
CA LEU A 142 18.32 13.56 -25.87
C LEU A 142 18.51 14.16 -24.47
N ASP A 143 18.88 15.44 -24.43
CA ASP A 143 19.11 16.16 -23.20
C ASP A 143 17.91 16.05 -22.23
N GLY A 144 18.19 15.72 -20.96
CA GLY A 144 17.19 15.51 -19.90
C GLY A 144 16.46 14.15 -19.87
N MET A 145 16.77 13.20 -20.77
CA MET A 145 16.22 11.83 -20.69
C MET A 145 16.89 10.97 -19.62
N GLN A 146 18.17 11.22 -19.30
CA GLN A 146 18.89 10.53 -18.22
C GLN A 146 18.20 10.67 -16.85
N ALA A 147 17.78 11.90 -16.49
CA ALA A 147 17.05 12.15 -15.25
C ALA A 147 15.69 11.44 -15.21
N PHE A 148 15.05 11.26 -16.37
CA PHE A 148 13.79 10.52 -16.47
C PHE A 148 14.01 9.01 -16.27
N GLU A 149 15.07 8.45 -16.83
CA GLU A 149 15.43 7.04 -16.62
C GLU A 149 15.77 6.74 -15.16
N GLU A 150 16.53 7.61 -14.49
CA GLU A 150 16.82 7.47 -13.06
C GLU A 150 15.55 7.52 -12.19
N MET A 151 14.63 8.45 -12.49
CA MET A 151 13.33 8.50 -11.81
C MET A 151 12.51 7.24 -12.06
N ARG A 152 12.53 6.73 -13.29
CA ARG A 152 11.86 5.48 -13.67
C ARG A 152 12.40 4.29 -12.86
N GLN A 153 13.72 4.16 -12.75
CA GLN A 153 14.36 3.10 -11.95
C GLN A 153 14.03 3.20 -10.45
N LYS A 154 14.10 4.41 -9.86
CA LYS A 154 13.72 4.62 -8.45
C LYS A 154 12.26 4.29 -8.18
N ALA A 155 11.36 4.64 -9.10
CA ALA A 155 9.94 4.28 -8.99
C ALA A 155 9.74 2.76 -9.04
N PHE A 156 10.51 2.04 -9.87
CA PHE A 156 10.46 0.58 -9.92
C PHE A 156 10.95 -0.09 -8.64
N GLN A 157 12.07 0.37 -8.08
CA GLN A 157 12.58 -0.16 -6.82
C GLN A 157 11.58 0.00 -5.67
N LYS A 158 10.95 1.17 -5.54
CA LYS A 158 9.91 1.42 -4.52
C LYS A 158 8.72 0.46 -4.64
N ILE A 159 8.27 0.19 -5.87
CA ILE A 159 7.15 -0.72 -6.10
C ILE A 159 7.52 -2.15 -5.66
N GLN A 160 8.74 -2.61 -5.96
CA GLN A 160 9.23 -3.93 -5.53
C GLN A 160 9.36 -4.03 -4.00
N GLU A 161 9.90 -3.00 -3.34
CA GLU A 161 10.00 -2.95 -1.88
C GLU A 161 8.63 -2.97 -1.19
N GLU A 162 7.64 -2.21 -1.71
CA GLU A 162 6.28 -2.24 -1.18
C GLU A 162 5.62 -3.61 -1.34
N GLN A 163 5.86 -4.31 -2.45
CA GLN A 163 5.39 -5.67 -2.65
C GLN A 163 5.99 -6.64 -1.64
N GLN A 164 7.31 -6.58 -1.42
CA GLN A 164 7.98 -7.40 -0.43
C GLN A 164 7.43 -7.15 0.98
N ARG A 165 7.18 -5.89 1.35
CA ARG A 165 6.55 -5.55 2.63
C ARG A 165 5.14 -6.10 2.76
N LYS A 166 4.30 -5.96 1.74
CA LYS A 166 2.92 -6.50 1.75
C LYS A 166 2.91 -8.02 1.83
N ALA A 167 3.80 -8.69 1.08
CA ALA A 167 3.98 -10.13 1.14
C ALA A 167 4.44 -10.58 2.54
N ALA A 168 5.39 -9.88 3.14
CA ALA A 168 5.87 -10.15 4.50
C ALA A 168 4.77 -9.94 5.57
N LEU A 169 3.94 -8.89 5.42
CA LEU A 169 2.83 -8.61 6.33
C LEU A 169 1.75 -9.70 6.25
N LEU A 170 1.44 -10.18 5.05
CA LEU A 170 0.50 -11.29 4.85
C LEU A 170 1.03 -12.59 5.46
N ALA A 171 2.32 -12.89 5.25
CA ALA A 171 2.97 -14.07 5.83
C ALA A 171 3.02 -14.02 7.36
N SER A 172 3.31 -12.85 7.96
CA SER A 172 3.36 -12.71 9.41
C SER A 172 1.97 -12.75 10.05
N GLY A 173 0.96 -12.15 9.40
CA GLY A 173 -0.44 -12.26 9.81
C GLY A 173 -0.90 -13.72 9.86
N PHE A 174 -0.53 -14.51 8.86
CA PHE A 174 -0.86 -15.94 8.83
C PHE A 174 -0.23 -16.73 9.98
N LEU A 175 1.06 -16.54 10.24
CA LEU A 175 1.77 -17.25 11.31
C LEU A 175 1.17 -16.94 12.68
N MET A 176 0.76 -15.68 12.92
CA MET A 176 0.12 -15.28 14.17
C MET A 176 -1.28 -15.86 14.32
N GLU A 177 -2.04 -15.96 13.24
CA GLU A 177 -3.38 -16.57 13.26
C GLU A 177 -3.32 -18.08 13.47
N LYS A 178 -2.36 -18.78 12.83
CA LYS A 178 -2.12 -20.22 13.08
C LYS A 178 -1.72 -20.47 14.54
N LYS A 179 -0.79 -19.69 15.10
CA LYS A 179 -0.41 -19.80 16.53
C LYS A 179 -1.62 -19.67 17.47
N ARG A 180 -2.54 -18.73 17.18
CA ARG A 180 -3.77 -18.56 17.98
C ARG A 180 -4.72 -19.75 17.87
N LEU A 181 -4.84 -20.36 16.69
CA LEU A 181 -5.66 -21.56 16.48
C LEU A 181 -5.04 -22.76 17.19
N ASP A 182 -3.74 -22.99 17.03
CA ASP A 182 -3.01 -24.07 17.70
C ASP A 182 -3.10 -23.93 19.24
N GLU A 183 -3.03 -22.70 19.77
CA GLU A 183 -3.25 -22.43 21.20
C GLU A 183 -4.70 -22.69 21.66
N ALA A 184 -5.69 -22.40 20.82
CA ALA A 184 -7.09 -22.69 21.11
C ALA A 184 -7.34 -24.21 21.15
N ASP A 185 -6.78 -24.95 20.18
CA ASP A 185 -6.89 -26.40 20.10
C ASP A 185 -6.19 -27.08 21.29
N ARG A 186 -5.02 -26.57 21.71
CA ARG A 186 -4.35 -27.02 22.95
C ARG A 186 -5.22 -26.80 24.18
N LYS A 187 -5.93 -25.68 24.27
CA LYS A 187 -6.86 -25.40 25.39
C LYS A 187 -8.08 -26.32 25.37
N ILE A 188 -8.63 -26.61 24.19
CA ILE A 188 -9.74 -27.56 24.02
C ILE A 188 -9.30 -28.96 24.44
N ALA A 189 -8.15 -29.44 23.97
CA ALA A 189 -7.59 -30.73 24.37
C ALA A 189 -7.37 -30.84 25.89
N ALA A 190 -6.86 -29.77 26.52
CA ALA A 190 -6.70 -29.72 27.98
C ALA A 190 -8.04 -29.76 28.74
N LEU A 191 -9.09 -29.12 28.23
CA LEU A 191 -10.43 -29.20 28.80
C LEU A 191 -11.04 -30.60 28.64
N GLU A 192 -10.84 -31.25 27.50
CA GLU A 192 -11.29 -32.63 27.27
C GLU A 192 -10.62 -33.63 28.22
N GLN A 193 -9.32 -33.47 28.48
CA GLN A 193 -8.61 -34.28 29.47
C GLN A 193 -9.17 -34.08 30.88
N ARG A 194 -9.38 -32.83 31.32
CA ARG A 194 -9.99 -32.52 32.62
C ARG A 194 -11.40 -33.11 32.74
N LEU A 195 -12.20 -33.07 31.68
CA LEU A 195 -13.54 -33.68 31.69
C LEU A 195 -13.49 -35.21 31.76
N LYS A 196 -12.51 -35.85 31.11
CA LYS A 196 -12.30 -37.30 31.23
C LYS A 196 -11.89 -37.69 32.64
N GLU A 197 -10.95 -36.97 33.25
CA GLU A 197 -10.52 -37.17 34.63
C GLU A 197 -11.67 -36.95 35.62
N TYR A 198 -12.47 -35.91 35.43
CA TYR A 198 -13.65 -35.63 36.26
C TYR A 198 -14.70 -36.76 36.16
N LYS A 199 -15.00 -37.25 34.95
CA LYS A 199 -15.91 -38.38 34.75
C LYS A 199 -15.38 -39.67 35.40
N LYS A 200 -14.07 -39.92 35.31
CA LYS A 200 -13.42 -41.06 35.97
C LYS A 200 -13.54 -40.95 37.50
N ALA A 201 -13.22 -39.79 38.08
CA ALA A 201 -13.38 -39.54 39.50
C ALA A 201 -14.83 -39.69 39.99
N GLN A 202 -15.81 -39.28 39.19
CA GLN A 202 -17.23 -39.47 39.49
C GLN A 202 -17.62 -40.96 39.46
N ALA A 203 -17.13 -41.72 38.48
CA ALA A 203 -17.37 -43.16 38.40
C ALA A 203 -16.74 -43.90 39.60
N ASP A 204 -15.50 -43.57 39.96
CA ASP A 204 -14.80 -44.13 41.11
C ASP A 204 -15.53 -43.82 42.43
N ALA A 205 -16.08 -42.60 42.58
CA ALA A 205 -16.88 -42.20 43.74
C ALA A 205 -18.20 -42.98 43.85
N ILE A 206 -18.90 -43.20 42.72
CA ILE A 206 -20.12 -44.01 42.69
C ILE A 206 -19.81 -45.47 43.03
N GLU A 207 -18.70 -46.01 42.54
CA GLU A 207 -18.28 -47.37 42.85
C GLU A 207 -17.91 -47.53 44.34
N ALA A 208 -17.22 -46.55 44.92
CA ALA A 208 -16.93 -46.51 46.34
C ALA A 208 -18.20 -46.50 47.20
N GLN A 209 -19.19 -45.67 46.85
CA GLN A 209 -20.50 -45.65 47.52
C GLN A 209 -21.25 -46.98 47.39
N LYS A 210 -21.21 -47.63 46.22
CA LYS A 210 -21.82 -48.95 46.04
C LYS A 210 -21.17 -50.00 46.94
N LYS A 211 -19.84 -50.00 47.06
CA LYS A 211 -19.10 -50.92 47.97
C LYS A 211 -19.43 -50.65 49.43
N GLU A 212 -19.55 -49.39 49.83
CA GLU A 212 -19.94 -49.02 51.19
C GLU A 212 -21.38 -49.45 51.52
N ASN A 213 -22.33 -49.20 50.62
CA ASN A 213 -23.71 -49.65 50.76
C ASN A 213 -23.84 -51.17 50.81
N ALA A 214 -23.07 -51.91 50.00
CA ALA A 214 -23.02 -53.37 50.05
C ALA A 214 -22.52 -53.87 51.41
N LYS A 215 -21.44 -53.29 51.96
CA LYS A 215 -20.94 -53.62 53.31
C LYS A 215 -21.96 -53.28 54.40
N ALA A 216 -22.68 -52.16 54.28
CA ALA A 216 -23.74 -51.81 55.22
C ALA A 216 -24.92 -52.78 55.15
N GLN A 217 -25.28 -53.25 53.96
CA GLN A 217 -26.32 -54.26 53.77
C GLN A 217 -25.91 -55.62 54.33
N GLU A 218 -24.66 -56.03 54.13
CA GLU A 218 -24.09 -57.26 54.72
C GLU A 218 -24.11 -57.19 56.26
N LYS A 219 -23.72 -56.06 56.85
CA LYS A 219 -23.85 -55.85 58.31
C LYS A 219 -25.29 -55.95 58.79
N ARG A 220 -26.26 -55.39 58.06
CA ARG A 220 -27.69 -55.51 58.40
C ARG A 220 -28.16 -56.96 58.34
N GLN A 221 -27.78 -57.71 57.31
CA GLN A 221 -28.12 -59.13 57.20
C GLN A 221 -27.47 -59.97 58.31
N ALA A 222 -26.21 -59.71 58.64
CA ALA A 222 -25.52 -60.36 59.76
C ALA A 222 -26.20 -60.03 61.10
N GLN A 223 -26.64 -58.78 61.30
CA GLN A 223 -27.39 -58.38 62.48
C GLN A 223 -28.74 -59.10 62.56
N VAL A 224 -29.47 -59.21 61.45
CA VAL A 224 -30.75 -59.95 61.38
C VAL A 224 -30.55 -61.44 61.66
N GLN A 225 -29.48 -62.05 61.14
CA GLN A 225 -29.16 -63.44 61.45
C GLN A 225 -28.76 -63.62 62.92
N LYS A 226 -28.03 -62.66 63.49
CA LYS A 226 -27.67 -62.67 64.91
C LYS A 226 -28.92 -62.56 65.79
N THR A 227 -29.82 -61.61 65.50
CA THR A 227 -31.08 -61.48 66.26
C THR A 227 -31.98 -62.69 66.09
N ALA A 228 -32.00 -63.34 64.91
CA ALA A 228 -32.73 -64.59 64.71
C ALA A 228 -32.14 -65.75 65.55
N ARG A 229 -30.80 -65.85 65.64
CA ARG A 229 -30.12 -66.84 66.50
C ARG A 229 -30.34 -66.55 67.99
N ASP A 230 -30.24 -65.29 68.38
CA ASP A 230 -30.49 -64.86 69.76
C ASP A 230 -31.95 -65.11 70.15
N ARG A 231 -32.89 -64.91 69.23
CA ARG A 231 -34.30 -65.27 69.42
C ARG A 231 -34.51 -66.78 69.53
N ALA A 232 -33.89 -67.58 68.67
CA ALA A 232 -33.97 -69.04 68.76
C ALA A 232 -33.42 -69.56 70.11
N LYS A 233 -32.26 -69.04 70.54
CA LYS A 233 -31.71 -69.35 71.87
C LYS A 233 -32.65 -68.95 72.99
N TRP A 234 -33.28 -67.77 72.90
CA TRP A 234 -34.26 -67.33 73.89
C TRP A 234 -35.51 -68.21 73.88
N GLU A 235 -35.99 -68.65 72.72
CA GLU A 235 -37.11 -69.60 72.59
C GLU A 235 -36.76 -70.97 73.18
N ASP A 236 -35.53 -71.47 72.98
CA ASP A 236 -35.02 -72.70 73.58
C ASP A 236 -34.85 -72.58 75.11
N GLU A 237 -34.21 -71.50 75.58
CA GLU A 237 -34.03 -71.20 77.01
C GLU A 237 -35.37 -71.06 77.72
N THR A 238 -36.34 -70.36 77.12
CA THR A 238 -37.69 -70.24 77.70
C THR A 238 -38.43 -71.57 77.70
N TYR A 239 -38.23 -72.43 76.69
CA TYR A 239 -38.79 -73.78 76.68
C TYR A 239 -38.16 -74.67 77.76
N GLU A 240 -36.84 -74.65 77.92
CA GLU A 240 -36.13 -75.34 79.01
C GLU A 240 -36.58 -74.83 80.39
N ASP A 241 -36.71 -73.53 80.55
CA ASP A 241 -37.14 -72.91 81.81
C ASP A 241 -38.60 -73.26 82.12
N LEU A 242 -39.45 -73.37 81.10
CA LEU A 242 -40.84 -73.81 81.23
C LEU A 242 -40.94 -75.31 81.55
N MET A 243 -40.10 -76.16 80.94
CA MET A 243 -39.99 -77.58 81.28
C MET A 243 -39.45 -77.80 82.70
N SER A 244 -38.42 -77.06 83.09
CA SER A 244 -37.88 -77.00 84.46
C SER A 244 -38.94 -76.58 85.47
N ARG A 245 -39.79 -75.59 85.12
CA ARG A 245 -40.94 -75.20 85.94
C ARG A 245 -42.01 -76.27 86.00
N ILE A 246 -42.31 -76.97 84.90
CA ILE A 246 -43.25 -78.10 84.89
C ILE A 246 -42.71 -79.26 85.75
N ASP A 247 -41.42 -79.57 85.70
CA ASP A 247 -40.80 -80.62 86.50
C ASP A 247 -40.71 -80.23 87.98
N LYS A 248 -40.38 -78.98 88.29
CA LYS A 248 -40.49 -78.42 89.64
C LYS A 248 -41.93 -78.41 90.14
N ALA A 249 -42.91 -78.14 89.27
CA ALA A 249 -44.33 -78.18 89.60
C ALA A 249 -44.81 -79.63 89.85
N ARG A 250 -44.29 -80.62 89.11
CA ARG A 250 -44.51 -82.06 89.36
C ARG A 250 -43.88 -82.48 90.69
N SER A 251 -42.65 -82.05 90.97
CA SER A 251 -41.96 -82.36 92.24
C SER A 251 -42.56 -81.65 93.45
N THR A 252 -43.09 -80.44 93.27
CA THR A 252 -43.80 -79.70 94.33
C THR A 252 -45.24 -80.16 94.50
N ARG A 253 -45.96 -80.60 93.45
CA ARG A 253 -47.24 -81.33 93.60
C ARG A 253 -47.06 -82.58 94.45
N ALA A 254 -46.01 -83.35 94.22
CA ALA A 254 -45.69 -84.51 95.06
C ALA A 254 -45.45 -84.16 96.55
N LYS A 255 -45.08 -82.91 96.86
CA LYS A 255 -44.85 -82.41 98.23
C LYS A 255 -46.02 -81.61 98.84
N MET A 256 -46.87 -80.98 98.03
CA MET A 256 -47.95 -80.08 98.50
C MET A 256 -49.28 -80.79 98.80
N TYR A 257 -49.45 -82.09 98.48
CA TYR A 257 -50.61 -82.88 98.89
C TYR A 257 -50.46 -83.51 100.30
N SER A 258 -49.70 -82.87 101.21
CA SER A 258 -49.71 -83.19 102.64
C SER A 258 -50.72 -82.30 103.38
N LYS A 259 -51.47 -82.88 104.32
CA LYS A 259 -52.70 -82.30 104.92
C LYS A 259 -52.49 -81.01 105.74
N GLU A 260 -51.25 -80.63 106.05
CA GLU A 260 -50.97 -79.50 106.97
C GLU A 260 -50.51 -78.22 106.25
N GLY A 261 -50.06 -78.27 104.99
CA GLY A 261 -49.57 -77.08 104.26
C GLY A 261 -50.66 -76.20 103.60
N LEU A 262 -51.92 -76.61 103.66
CA LEU A 262 -53.03 -75.98 102.92
C LEU A 262 -53.63 -74.75 103.61
N LYS A 263 -53.42 -74.56 104.92
CA LYS A 263 -54.03 -73.45 105.67
C LYS A 263 -53.15 -72.20 105.64
N ASP A 264 -51.86 -72.35 105.91
CA ASP A 264 -50.89 -71.24 105.91
C ASP A 264 -50.63 -70.70 104.50
N THR A 265 -50.77 -71.52 103.45
CA THR A 265 -50.57 -71.08 102.06
C THR A 265 -51.70 -70.21 101.51
N LEU A 266 -52.91 -70.32 102.05
CA LEU A 266 -54.06 -69.51 101.62
C LEU A 266 -53.95 -68.07 102.12
N GLU A 267 -53.56 -67.85 103.39
CA GLU A 267 -53.43 -66.50 103.96
C GLU A 267 -52.20 -65.75 103.41
N LEU A 268 -51.06 -66.42 103.30
CA LEU A 268 -49.85 -65.89 102.65
C LEU A 268 -50.09 -65.57 101.16
N GLY A 269 -50.95 -66.35 100.49
CA GLY A 269 -51.36 -66.12 99.11
C GLY A 269 -52.19 -64.84 98.93
N VAL A 270 -53.09 -64.52 99.87
CA VAL A 270 -53.87 -63.27 99.84
C VAL A 270 -52.96 -62.06 100.06
N GLN A 271 -52.10 -62.08 101.08
CA GLN A 271 -51.19 -60.95 101.36
C GLN A 271 -50.18 -60.72 100.23
N ARG A 272 -49.68 -61.78 99.57
CA ARG A 272 -48.79 -61.65 98.41
C ARG A 272 -49.51 -61.08 97.20
N ARG A 273 -50.76 -61.46 96.94
CA ARG A 273 -51.56 -60.89 95.85
C ARG A 273 -51.77 -59.40 96.05
N GLN A 274 -52.10 -58.96 97.26
CA GLN A 274 -52.31 -57.55 97.58
C GLN A 274 -51.01 -56.74 97.43
N LYS A 275 -49.89 -57.20 98.00
CA LYS A 275 -48.58 -56.55 97.84
C LYS A 275 -48.11 -56.48 96.38
N CYS A 276 -48.35 -57.53 95.59
CA CYS A 276 -48.01 -57.51 94.16
C CYS A 276 -48.87 -56.53 93.38
N PHE A 277 -50.15 -56.38 93.76
CA PHE A 277 -51.06 -55.42 93.15
C PHE A 277 -50.64 -53.97 93.46
N ASP A 278 -50.32 -53.67 94.72
CA ASP A 278 -49.87 -52.33 95.13
C ASP A 278 -48.53 -51.97 94.46
N GLN A 279 -47.57 -52.91 94.39
CA GLN A 279 -46.31 -52.70 93.67
C GLN A 279 -46.49 -52.54 92.15
N ALA A 280 -47.50 -53.18 91.56
CA ALA A 280 -47.82 -53.02 90.15
C ALA A 280 -48.38 -51.61 89.90
N LEU A 281 -49.26 -51.12 90.77
CA LEU A 281 -49.80 -49.76 90.72
C LEU A 281 -48.70 -48.70 90.88
N GLU A 282 -47.80 -48.83 91.86
CA GLU A 282 -46.69 -47.89 92.05
C GLU A 282 -45.76 -47.84 90.84
N ARG A 283 -45.46 -49.00 90.24
CA ARG A 283 -44.63 -49.08 89.03
C ARG A 283 -45.32 -48.49 87.82
N GLU A 284 -46.61 -48.72 87.66
CA GLU A 284 -47.40 -48.14 86.58
C GLU A 284 -47.42 -46.61 86.69
N GLN A 285 -47.67 -46.08 87.89
CA GLN A 285 -47.63 -44.63 88.14
C GLN A 285 -46.24 -44.03 87.88
N ALA A 286 -45.16 -44.67 88.34
CA ALA A 286 -43.80 -44.21 88.09
C ALA A 286 -43.42 -44.25 86.61
N LEU A 287 -43.88 -45.28 85.88
CA LEU A 287 -43.66 -45.41 84.43
C LEU A 287 -44.44 -44.33 83.66
N LEU A 288 -45.70 -44.07 84.03
CA LEU A 288 -46.49 -43.00 83.42
C LEU A 288 -45.84 -41.63 83.64
N ALA A 289 -45.41 -41.31 84.85
CA ALA A 289 -44.69 -40.06 85.14
C ALA A 289 -43.38 -39.93 84.34
N SER A 290 -42.63 -41.03 84.17
CA SER A 290 -41.42 -41.05 83.34
C SER A 290 -41.73 -40.87 81.85
N ILE A 291 -42.83 -41.44 81.36
CA ILE A 291 -43.27 -41.28 79.97
C ILE A 291 -43.71 -39.84 79.72
N GLU A 292 -44.46 -39.24 80.65
CA GLU A 292 -44.89 -37.84 80.56
C GLU A 292 -43.70 -36.88 80.54
N ALA A 293 -42.72 -37.06 81.42
CA ALA A 293 -41.49 -36.26 81.43
C ALA A 293 -40.66 -36.45 80.13
N ALA A 294 -40.58 -37.67 79.61
CA ALA A 294 -39.93 -37.94 78.33
C ALA A 294 -40.69 -37.31 77.15
N SER A 295 -42.03 -37.29 77.20
CA SER A 295 -42.87 -36.64 76.20
C SER A 295 -42.66 -35.13 76.19
N GLN A 296 -42.68 -34.49 77.37
CA GLN A 296 -42.47 -33.04 77.51
C GLN A 296 -41.09 -32.62 76.97
N THR A 297 -40.02 -33.32 77.35
CA THR A 297 -38.67 -33.01 76.85
C THR A 297 -38.51 -33.26 75.34
N ALA A 298 -39.21 -34.26 74.78
CA ALA A 298 -39.25 -34.47 73.34
C ALA A 298 -40.03 -33.35 72.62
N GLU A 299 -41.14 -32.89 73.18
CA GLU A 299 -41.91 -31.77 72.66
C GLU A 299 -41.13 -30.46 72.67
N GLU A 300 -40.41 -30.13 73.75
CA GLU A 300 -39.54 -28.95 73.83
C GLU A 300 -38.45 -28.98 72.76
N ARG A 301 -37.78 -30.13 72.57
CA ARG A 301 -36.76 -30.29 71.51
C ARG A 301 -37.35 -30.14 70.11
N LEU A 302 -38.57 -30.65 69.90
CA LEU A 302 -39.27 -30.48 68.62
C LEU A 302 -39.68 -29.04 68.40
N GLN A 303 -40.06 -28.29 69.44
CA GLN A 303 -40.39 -26.87 69.34
C GLN A 303 -39.15 -26.02 69.00
N VAL A 304 -38.03 -26.22 69.69
CA VAL A 304 -36.76 -25.54 69.39
C VAL A 304 -36.35 -25.81 67.95
N ARG A 305 -36.41 -27.07 67.50
CA ARG A 305 -36.07 -27.43 66.13
C ARG A 305 -37.03 -26.84 65.09
N ARG A 306 -38.31 -26.67 65.42
CA ARG A 306 -39.27 -25.96 64.55
C ARG A 306 -38.89 -24.50 64.38
N GLN A 307 -38.49 -23.83 65.47
CA GLN A 307 -38.03 -22.43 65.44
C GLN A 307 -36.75 -22.29 64.62
N GLU A 308 -35.75 -23.16 64.83
CA GLU A 308 -34.51 -23.16 64.05
C GLU A 308 -34.78 -23.35 62.54
N ILE A 309 -35.67 -24.28 62.18
CA ILE A 309 -36.04 -24.51 60.77
C ILE A 309 -36.78 -23.30 60.18
N GLU A 310 -37.63 -22.65 60.96
CA GLU A 310 -38.34 -21.44 60.53
C GLU A 310 -37.38 -20.27 60.30
N GLU A 311 -36.42 -20.07 61.21
CA GLU A 311 -35.36 -19.07 61.06
C GLU A 311 -34.43 -19.36 59.87
N GLU A 312 -34.01 -20.61 59.68
CA GLU A 312 -33.22 -21.00 58.50
C GLU A 312 -33.98 -20.77 57.19
N CYS A 313 -35.26 -21.12 57.14
CA CYS A 313 -36.11 -20.90 55.97
C CYS A 313 -36.24 -19.40 55.68
N ARG A 314 -36.41 -18.58 56.73
CA ARG A 314 -36.47 -17.12 56.61
C ARG A 314 -35.15 -16.53 56.12
N GLN A 315 -34.02 -16.94 56.68
CA GLN A 315 -32.69 -16.49 56.23
C GLN A 315 -32.42 -16.90 54.77
N LYS A 316 -32.80 -18.12 54.38
CA LYS A 316 -32.69 -18.57 52.98
C LYS A 316 -33.57 -17.73 52.05
N ALA A 317 -34.79 -17.40 52.47
CA ALA A 317 -35.68 -16.52 51.72
C ALA A 317 -35.08 -15.11 51.55
N GLU A 318 -34.62 -14.48 52.63
CA GLU A 318 -33.98 -13.15 52.61
C GLU A 318 -32.71 -13.13 51.74
N GLN A 319 -31.84 -14.13 51.85
CA GLN A 319 -30.65 -14.26 50.98
C GLN A 319 -31.02 -14.46 49.51
N SER A 320 -32.07 -15.23 49.22
CA SER A 320 -32.54 -15.44 47.85
C SER A 320 -33.11 -14.16 47.25
N GLN A 321 -33.84 -13.37 48.04
CA GLN A 321 -34.38 -12.08 47.64
C GLN A 321 -33.28 -11.04 47.43
N ALA A 322 -32.27 -11.00 48.31
CA ALA A 322 -31.10 -10.13 48.15
C ALA A 322 -30.32 -10.45 46.86
N LYS A 323 -30.04 -11.74 46.60
CA LYS A 323 -29.39 -12.17 45.35
C LYS A 323 -30.21 -11.83 44.11
N PHE A 324 -31.54 -11.92 44.20
CA PHE A 324 -32.42 -11.53 43.11
C PHE A 324 -32.35 -10.03 42.84
N GLN A 325 -32.38 -9.20 43.89
CA GLN A 325 -32.24 -7.73 43.78
C GLN A 325 -30.86 -7.34 43.22
N GLU A 326 -29.77 -7.93 43.69
CA GLU A 326 -28.43 -7.71 43.14
C GLU A 326 -28.36 -8.05 41.65
N ARG A 327 -28.99 -9.15 41.23
CA ARG A 327 -29.07 -9.53 39.81
C ARG A 327 -29.87 -8.51 39.00
N GLN A 328 -30.98 -8.00 39.52
CA GLN A 328 -31.77 -6.95 38.86
C GLN A 328 -30.96 -5.67 38.69
N VAL A 329 -30.25 -5.23 39.73
CA VAL A 329 -29.36 -4.05 39.67
C VAL A 329 -28.25 -4.26 38.64
N ARG A 330 -27.65 -5.45 38.59
CA ARG A 330 -26.61 -5.77 37.61
C ARG A 330 -27.13 -5.77 36.18
N ILE A 331 -28.31 -6.34 35.94
CA ILE A 331 -28.96 -6.31 34.63
C ILE A 331 -29.26 -4.87 34.23
N TYR A 332 -29.80 -4.07 35.15
CA TYR A 332 -30.11 -2.67 34.91
C TYR A 332 -28.85 -1.87 34.54
N ALA A 333 -27.75 -2.05 35.29
CA ALA A 333 -26.45 -1.45 34.98
C ALA A 333 -25.92 -1.88 33.60
N GLN A 334 -26.01 -3.16 33.25
CA GLN A 334 -25.61 -3.64 31.92
C GLN A 334 -26.47 -3.05 30.79
N THR A 335 -27.77 -2.91 31.01
CA THR A 335 -28.66 -2.26 30.04
C THR A 335 -28.35 -0.78 29.90
N GLN A 336 -28.04 -0.09 31.00
CA GLN A 336 -27.63 1.32 31.00
C GLN A 336 -26.33 1.49 30.21
N ASP A 337 -25.29 0.70 30.52
CA ASP A 337 -24.01 0.71 29.81
C ASP A 337 -24.18 0.44 28.30
N TRP A 338 -25.08 -0.49 27.95
CA TRP A 338 -25.39 -0.78 26.55
C TRP A 338 -26.06 0.40 25.85
N VAL A 339 -27.03 1.05 26.50
CA VAL A 339 -27.68 2.27 25.98
C VAL A 339 -26.66 3.39 25.80
N ASP A 340 -25.81 3.64 26.79
CA ASP A 340 -24.80 4.69 26.76
C ASP A 340 -23.79 4.44 25.62
N ARG A 341 -23.31 3.20 25.46
CA ARG A 341 -22.44 2.83 24.32
C ARG A 341 -23.15 3.04 22.98
N LYS A 342 -24.44 2.70 22.87
CA LYS A 342 -25.21 2.93 21.63
C LYS A 342 -25.38 4.41 21.33
N LEU A 343 -25.61 5.24 22.36
CA LEU A 343 -25.70 6.70 22.21
C LEU A 343 -24.34 7.29 21.79
N GLU A 344 -23.24 6.84 22.39
CA GLU A 344 -21.88 7.23 21.98
C GLU A 344 -21.56 6.83 20.55
N ASP A 345 -21.84 5.57 20.16
CA ASP A 345 -21.60 5.07 18.81
C ASP A 345 -22.42 5.87 17.78
N HIS A 346 -23.67 6.17 18.10
CA HIS A 346 -24.52 7.01 17.26
C HIS A 346 -24.03 8.46 17.19
N ALA A 347 -23.50 9.01 18.28
CA ALA A 347 -22.87 10.34 18.29
C ALA A 347 -21.60 10.37 17.42
N LYS A 348 -20.73 9.36 17.55
CA LYS A 348 -19.52 9.17 16.71
C LYS A 348 -19.91 9.03 15.24
N PHE A 349 -20.92 8.22 14.94
CA PHE A 349 -21.46 8.08 13.58
C PHE A 349 -21.99 9.40 13.03
N LYS A 350 -22.82 10.14 13.78
CA LYS A 350 -23.33 11.45 13.37
C LYS A 350 -22.21 12.46 13.13
N ALA A 351 -21.18 12.48 13.98
CA ALA A 351 -20.01 13.34 13.81
C ALA A 351 -19.25 12.97 12.52
N HIS A 352 -18.96 11.69 12.31
CA HIS A 352 -18.30 11.19 11.11
C HIS A 352 -19.09 11.52 9.84
N TYR A 353 -20.41 11.27 9.84
CA TYR A 353 -21.30 11.57 8.71
C TYR A 353 -21.29 13.07 8.36
N LYS A 354 -21.37 13.95 9.38
CA LYS A 354 -21.26 15.41 9.18
C LYS A 354 -19.90 15.81 8.58
N THR A 355 -18.82 15.19 9.04
CA THR A 355 -17.47 15.42 8.51
C THR A 355 -17.37 14.97 7.05
N CYS A 356 -17.91 13.81 6.69
CA CYS A 356 -17.95 13.33 5.30
C CYS A 356 -18.76 14.26 4.39
N ILE A 357 -19.93 14.73 4.83
CA ILE A 357 -20.71 15.71 4.07
C ILE A 357 -19.92 17.00 3.86
N LYS A 358 -19.32 17.55 4.91
CA LYS A 358 -18.51 18.77 4.82
C LYS A 358 -17.32 18.58 3.86
N ALA A 359 -16.59 17.48 3.98
CA ALA A 359 -15.50 17.14 3.08
C ALA A 359 -15.97 17.02 1.62
N GLY A 360 -17.14 16.43 1.38
CA GLY A 360 -17.76 16.37 0.06
C GLY A 360 -18.12 17.76 -0.49
N GLN A 361 -18.72 18.62 0.32
CA GLN A 361 -19.03 20.01 -0.04
C GLN A 361 -17.76 20.82 -0.31
N ASP A 362 -16.72 20.67 0.52
CA ASP A 362 -15.45 21.36 0.35
C ASP A 362 -14.70 20.89 -0.89
N LEU A 363 -14.76 19.59 -1.22
CA LEU A 363 -14.22 19.04 -2.45
C LEU A 363 -14.97 19.55 -3.68
N GLN A 364 -16.30 19.66 -3.62
CA GLN A 364 -17.09 20.30 -4.68
C GLN A 364 -16.75 21.78 -4.84
N LYS A 365 -16.61 22.53 -3.72
CA LYS A 365 -16.16 23.93 -3.75
C LYS A 365 -14.74 24.08 -4.28
N ALA A 366 -13.82 23.18 -3.95
CA ALA A 366 -12.46 23.19 -4.47
C ALA A 366 -12.44 22.90 -5.98
N ARG A 367 -13.25 21.94 -6.45
CA ARG A 367 -13.43 21.66 -7.88
C ARG A 367 -14.05 22.83 -8.63
N SER A 368 -15.08 23.48 -8.06
CA SER A 368 -15.72 24.63 -8.70
C SER A 368 -14.82 25.88 -8.72
N LYS A 369 -14.02 26.10 -7.66
CA LYS A 369 -12.96 27.13 -7.64
C LYS A 369 -11.88 26.85 -8.67
N SER A 370 -11.43 25.60 -8.81
CA SER A 370 -10.42 25.21 -9.80
C SER A 370 -10.90 25.47 -11.23
N ALA A 371 -12.12 25.06 -11.57
CA ALA A 371 -12.68 25.33 -12.90
C ALA A 371 -12.95 26.83 -13.14
N GLY A 372 -13.46 27.54 -12.13
CA GLY A 372 -13.72 28.98 -12.19
C GLY A 372 -12.45 29.84 -12.28
N GLU A 373 -11.40 29.49 -11.55
CA GLU A 373 -10.10 30.18 -11.65
C GLU A 373 -9.42 29.91 -12.99
N ILE A 374 -9.52 28.69 -13.53
CA ILE A 374 -8.97 28.37 -14.85
C ILE A 374 -9.70 29.17 -15.93
N THR A 375 -11.03 29.23 -15.90
CA THR A 375 -11.80 30.03 -16.86
C THR A 375 -11.57 31.53 -16.68
N LYS A 376 -11.45 32.02 -15.44
CA LYS A 376 -11.10 33.43 -15.16
C LYS A 376 -9.69 33.78 -15.66
N LYS A 377 -8.68 32.95 -15.39
CA LYS A 377 -7.31 33.14 -15.91
C LYS A 377 -7.25 33.04 -17.43
N ALA A 378 -8.04 32.16 -18.05
CA ALA A 378 -8.14 32.07 -19.51
C ALA A 378 -8.79 33.33 -20.11
N MET A 379 -9.89 33.82 -19.51
CA MET A 379 -10.53 35.09 -19.87
C MET A 379 -9.60 36.29 -19.68
N GLU A 380 -8.87 36.37 -18.56
CA GLU A 380 -7.90 37.44 -18.30
C GLU A 380 -6.74 37.41 -19.30
N LYS A 381 -6.20 36.23 -19.61
CA LYS A 381 -5.19 36.08 -20.69
C LYS A 381 -5.74 36.48 -22.05
N TRP A 382 -6.97 36.09 -22.37
CA TRP A 382 -7.62 36.47 -23.62
C TRP A 382 -7.81 37.99 -23.69
N ARG A 383 -8.33 38.63 -22.64
CA ARG A 383 -8.50 40.10 -22.56
C ARG A 383 -7.16 40.83 -22.66
N ALA A 384 -6.13 40.36 -21.97
CA ALA A 384 -4.79 40.95 -22.02
C ALA A 384 -4.15 40.82 -23.41
N ASN A 385 -4.32 39.67 -24.07
CA ASN A 385 -3.89 39.50 -25.45
C ASN A 385 -4.70 40.37 -26.41
N HIS A 386 -6.01 40.49 -26.21
CA HIS A 386 -6.88 41.33 -27.05
C HIS A 386 -6.47 42.79 -26.96
N THR A 387 -6.34 43.34 -25.74
CA THR A 387 -5.88 44.73 -25.53
C THR A 387 -4.47 44.94 -26.10
N LYS A 388 -3.57 43.97 -25.97
CA LYS A 388 -2.24 44.05 -26.59
C LYS A 388 -2.30 44.07 -28.12
N ILE A 389 -3.19 43.29 -28.73
CA ILE A 389 -3.41 43.27 -30.18
C ILE A 389 -4.05 44.57 -30.65
N GLU A 390 -5.06 45.09 -29.94
CA GLU A 390 -5.67 46.38 -30.25
C GLU A 390 -4.67 47.53 -30.15
N ALA A 391 -3.93 47.62 -29.03
CA ALA A 391 -2.89 48.63 -28.87
C ALA A 391 -1.80 48.51 -29.95
N SER A 392 -1.44 47.29 -30.35
CA SER A 392 -0.51 47.08 -31.47
C SER A 392 -1.11 47.49 -32.82
N ARG A 393 -2.42 47.27 -33.03
CA ARG A 393 -3.14 47.72 -34.23
C ARG A 393 -3.22 49.23 -34.32
N GLU A 394 -3.58 49.89 -33.22
CA GLU A 394 -3.63 51.34 -33.12
C GLU A 394 -2.26 51.95 -33.37
N LYS A 395 -1.21 51.41 -32.72
CA LYS A 395 0.17 51.85 -32.95
C LYS A 395 0.64 51.59 -34.39
N ASN A 396 0.34 50.43 -34.97
CA ASN A 396 0.69 50.15 -36.36
C ASN A 396 -0.06 51.08 -37.33
N ASN A 397 -1.31 51.43 -37.03
CA ASN A 397 -2.06 52.40 -37.83
C ASN A 397 -1.49 53.82 -37.68
N SER A 398 -1.13 54.24 -36.46
CA SER A 398 -0.48 55.55 -36.25
C SER A 398 0.86 55.61 -36.96
N ASP A 399 1.69 54.57 -36.84
CA ASP A 399 2.99 54.48 -37.50
C ASP A 399 2.84 54.45 -39.03
N LEU A 400 1.77 53.82 -39.55
CA LEU A 400 1.47 53.79 -40.98
C LEU A 400 1.04 55.17 -41.49
N LEU A 401 0.17 55.87 -40.75
CA LEU A 401 -0.24 57.23 -41.07
C LEU A 401 0.96 58.18 -41.01
N GLU A 402 1.81 58.08 -39.99
CA GLU A 402 3.02 58.88 -39.86
C GLU A 402 4.00 58.61 -41.02
N ARG A 403 4.19 57.35 -41.41
CA ARG A 403 5.01 57.00 -42.60
C ARG A 403 4.42 57.55 -43.89
N GLN A 404 3.10 57.55 -44.05
CA GLN A 404 2.43 58.15 -45.20
C GLN A 404 2.61 59.67 -45.22
N GLU A 405 2.50 60.32 -44.07
CA GLU A 405 2.72 61.77 -43.92
C GLU A 405 4.17 62.13 -44.24
N GLN A 406 5.15 61.39 -43.69
CA GLN A 406 6.57 61.55 -44.01
C GLN A 406 6.88 61.23 -45.48
N ALA A 407 6.15 60.29 -46.10
CA ALA A 407 6.29 60.01 -47.53
C ALA A 407 5.75 61.17 -48.36
N ARG A 408 4.60 61.74 -47.97
CA ARG A 408 3.99 62.94 -48.57
C ARG A 408 4.92 64.13 -48.49
N GLN A 409 5.41 64.47 -47.29
CA GLN A 409 6.37 65.55 -47.08
C GLN A 409 7.62 65.36 -47.94
N ARG A 410 8.19 64.14 -47.97
CA ARG A 410 9.33 63.85 -48.85
C ARG A 410 8.99 64.01 -50.33
N THR A 411 7.80 63.62 -50.79
CA THR A 411 7.38 63.88 -52.18
C THR A 411 7.18 65.36 -52.46
N GLU A 412 6.62 66.13 -51.53
CA GLU A 412 6.42 67.58 -51.68
C GLU A 412 7.76 68.32 -51.71
N GLU A 413 8.67 68.03 -50.78
CA GLU A 413 10.05 68.54 -50.78
C GLU A 413 10.79 68.16 -52.07
N ARG A 414 10.62 66.93 -52.57
CA ARG A 414 11.25 66.47 -53.82
C ARG A 414 10.64 67.10 -55.07
N MET A 415 9.33 67.32 -55.09
CA MET A 415 8.65 68.06 -56.16
C MET A 415 9.08 69.53 -56.17
N ALA A 416 9.26 70.13 -54.98
CA ALA A 416 9.81 71.49 -54.83
C ALA A 416 11.25 71.58 -55.37
N LEU A 417 12.05 70.51 -55.22
CA LEU A 417 13.40 70.40 -55.79
C LEU A 417 13.42 70.18 -57.32
N LYS A 418 12.27 70.01 -58.00
CA LYS A 418 12.15 69.83 -59.46
C LYS A 418 13.05 68.75 -60.07
N LEU A 419 13.41 67.72 -59.29
CA LEU A 419 14.23 66.61 -59.77
C LEU A 419 13.36 65.65 -60.59
N LYS A 420 13.63 65.55 -61.91
CA LYS A 420 13.00 64.57 -62.80
C LYS A 420 13.38 63.15 -62.35
N CYS A 421 12.46 62.48 -61.67
CA CYS A 421 12.45 61.04 -61.38
C CYS A 421 13.59 60.51 -60.46
N ALA A 422 13.22 60.23 -59.21
CA ALA A 422 14.10 59.74 -58.14
C ALA A 422 14.59 58.28 -58.27
N ASN A 423 14.61 57.69 -59.47
CA ASN A 423 15.22 56.37 -59.73
C ASN A 423 16.59 56.47 -60.43
N ASP A 424 17.09 57.67 -60.71
CA ASP A 424 18.28 57.89 -61.53
C ASP A 424 19.47 58.51 -60.76
N ILE A 425 19.54 58.28 -59.43
CA ILE A 425 20.76 58.53 -58.62
C ILE A 425 21.56 57.22 -58.48
N HIS A 426 21.46 56.35 -59.47
CA HIS A 426 22.54 55.42 -59.76
C HIS A 426 22.95 55.75 -61.16
N SER A 427 24.18 56.23 -61.33
CA SER A 427 24.68 56.47 -62.68
C SER A 427 24.43 55.20 -63.49
N TYR A 428 23.86 55.35 -64.68
CA TYR A 428 23.62 54.25 -65.63
C TYR A 428 24.89 53.39 -65.88
N LYS A 429 26.07 53.90 -65.47
CA LYS A 429 27.35 53.18 -65.43
C LYS A 429 27.44 52.16 -64.29
N GLU A 430 26.98 52.44 -63.07
CA GLU A 430 27.09 51.50 -61.93
C GLU A 430 26.15 50.29 -62.01
N VAL A 431 24.94 50.46 -62.56
CA VAL A 431 23.96 49.38 -62.70
C VAL A 431 24.26 48.47 -63.91
N LYS A 432 24.91 49.01 -64.96
CA LYS A 432 25.17 48.27 -66.22
C LYS A 432 26.46 47.47 -66.20
N TYR A 433 27.44 47.82 -65.36
CA TYR A 433 28.63 47.00 -65.15
C TYR A 433 28.36 45.97 -64.04
N LYS A 434 28.12 44.72 -64.44
CA LYS A 434 28.01 43.41 -63.73
C LYS A 434 28.22 43.32 -62.20
N THR A 435 29.02 44.16 -61.56
CA THR A 435 29.36 44.13 -60.13
C THR A 435 28.18 44.27 -59.16
N TRP A 436 27.32 45.30 -59.27
CA TRP A 436 26.30 45.53 -58.22
C TRP A 436 25.12 44.56 -58.33
N GLY A 437 24.66 44.26 -59.54
CA GLY A 437 23.59 43.29 -59.77
C GLY A 437 23.99 41.84 -59.47
N GLU A 438 25.28 41.49 -59.62
CA GLU A 438 25.81 40.20 -59.15
C GLU A 438 25.96 40.18 -57.63
N LEU A 439 26.40 41.28 -57.01
CA LEU A 439 26.51 41.39 -55.55
C LEU A 439 25.15 41.31 -54.86
N GLN A 440 24.12 41.96 -55.42
CA GLN A 440 22.74 41.85 -54.93
C GLN A 440 22.16 40.44 -55.13
N ARG A 441 22.43 39.79 -56.28
CA ARG A 441 22.01 38.39 -56.51
C ARG A 441 22.70 37.42 -55.54
N ARG A 442 24.02 37.56 -55.33
CA ARG A 442 24.76 36.77 -54.33
C ARG A 442 24.23 37.01 -52.92
N ARG A 443 24.02 38.25 -52.52
CA ARG A 443 23.44 38.59 -51.22
C ARG A 443 22.04 38.00 -51.02
N MET A 444 21.20 38.01 -52.06
CA MET A 444 19.87 37.38 -52.00
C MET A 444 19.97 35.85 -51.87
N GLN A 445 20.91 35.22 -52.59
CA GLN A 445 21.18 33.78 -52.46
C GLN A 445 21.72 33.42 -51.06
N GLU A 446 22.64 34.22 -50.51
CA GLU A 446 23.17 34.07 -49.15
C GLU A 446 22.06 34.19 -48.11
N ILE A 447 21.22 35.23 -48.20
CA ILE A 447 20.08 35.41 -47.28
C ILE A 447 19.12 34.24 -47.37
N GLN A 448 18.84 33.73 -48.59
CA GLN A 448 17.97 32.57 -48.77
C GLN A 448 18.58 31.32 -48.14
N GLN A 449 19.86 31.03 -48.40
CA GLN A 449 20.56 29.89 -47.81
C GLN A 449 20.63 29.98 -46.28
N SER A 450 20.85 31.17 -45.73
CA SER A 450 20.82 31.43 -44.30
C SER A 450 19.44 31.15 -43.70
N ARG A 451 18.36 31.66 -44.32
CA ARG A 451 16.98 31.39 -43.90
C ARG A 451 16.64 29.91 -43.94
N ASP A 452 17.03 29.22 -45.01
CA ASP A 452 16.77 27.79 -45.17
C ASP A 452 17.52 26.97 -44.10
N ALA A 453 18.80 27.28 -43.84
CA ALA A 453 19.59 26.62 -42.80
C ALA A 453 19.03 26.85 -41.39
N GLN A 454 18.64 28.08 -41.09
CA GLN A 454 18.00 28.44 -39.81
C GLN A 454 16.65 27.74 -39.63
N THR A 455 15.84 27.71 -40.68
CA THR A 455 14.53 27.07 -40.66
C THR A 455 14.68 25.56 -40.49
N GLN A 456 15.58 24.92 -41.24
CA GLN A 456 15.85 23.48 -41.08
C GLN A 456 16.33 23.13 -39.68
N ALA A 457 17.25 23.91 -39.11
CA ALA A 457 17.73 23.70 -37.76
C ALA A 457 16.61 23.84 -36.71
N LEU A 458 15.69 24.79 -36.90
CA LEU A 458 14.51 24.96 -36.05
C LEU A 458 13.55 23.77 -36.18
N VAL A 459 13.28 23.28 -37.39
CA VAL A 459 12.40 22.13 -37.61
C VAL A 459 12.99 20.88 -36.95
N ILE A 460 14.30 20.64 -37.05
CA ILE A 460 14.97 19.53 -36.36
C ILE A 460 14.85 19.70 -34.84
N LYS A 461 15.04 20.91 -34.30
CA LYS A 461 14.88 21.18 -32.86
C LYS A 461 13.46 20.89 -32.38
N ILE A 462 12.44 21.25 -33.15
CA ILE A 462 11.03 20.95 -32.83
C ILE A 462 10.79 19.44 -32.86
N ALA A 463 11.34 18.74 -33.86
CA ALA A 463 11.22 17.29 -33.98
C ALA A 463 11.90 16.55 -32.81
N GLU A 464 13.06 17.01 -32.35
CA GLU A 464 13.74 16.50 -31.13
C GLU A 464 12.85 16.67 -29.89
N GLY A 465 12.23 17.85 -29.74
CA GLY A 465 11.29 18.11 -28.64
C GLY A 465 10.06 17.20 -28.68
N GLN A 466 9.50 16.94 -29.86
CA GLN A 466 8.38 16.02 -30.04
C GLN A 466 8.77 14.56 -29.76
N ALA A 467 9.94 14.13 -30.24
CA ALA A 467 10.47 12.79 -29.97
C ALA A 467 10.67 12.56 -28.47
N LYS A 468 11.23 13.57 -27.77
CA LYS A 468 11.38 13.55 -26.31
C LYS A 468 10.04 13.43 -25.59
N ALA A 469 9.05 14.24 -25.96
CA ALA A 469 7.72 14.18 -25.36
C ALA A 469 7.05 12.82 -25.56
N ARG A 470 7.10 12.27 -26.79
CA ARG A 470 6.56 10.93 -27.09
C ARG A 470 7.24 9.83 -26.29
N ALA A 471 8.56 9.90 -26.12
CA ALA A 471 9.31 8.95 -25.32
C ALA A 471 8.93 9.00 -23.83
N GLN A 472 8.75 10.21 -23.28
CA GLN A 472 8.29 10.40 -21.91
C GLN A 472 6.87 9.87 -21.72
N ASP A 473 5.96 10.15 -22.64
CA ASP A 473 4.59 9.64 -22.60
C ASP A 473 4.54 8.11 -22.70
N ALA A 474 5.34 7.51 -23.59
CA ALA A 474 5.48 6.06 -23.70
C ALA A 474 6.03 5.45 -22.39
N GLY A 475 7.07 6.04 -21.81
CA GLY A 475 7.62 5.60 -20.53
C GLY A 475 6.63 5.72 -19.36
N GLN A 476 5.79 6.76 -19.34
CA GLN A 476 4.71 6.89 -18.35
C GLN A 476 3.61 5.85 -18.55
N MET A 477 3.25 5.54 -19.80
CA MET A 477 2.28 4.50 -20.13
C MET A 477 2.80 3.11 -19.76
N GLU A 478 4.08 2.82 -19.98
CA GLU A 478 4.72 1.58 -19.50
C GLU A 478 4.65 1.46 -17.98
N LEU A 479 4.96 2.52 -17.23
CA LEU A 479 4.84 2.55 -15.77
C LEU A 479 3.40 2.27 -15.32
N LYS A 480 2.41 2.88 -15.99
CA LYS A 480 0.98 2.61 -15.71
C LYS A 480 0.59 1.16 -16.02
N ASN A 481 1.00 0.64 -17.17
CA ASN A 481 0.72 -0.73 -17.58
C ASN A 481 1.37 -1.74 -16.65
N GLN A 482 2.60 -1.49 -16.19
CA GLN A 482 3.25 -2.34 -15.20
C GLN A 482 2.56 -2.26 -13.84
N ARG A 483 2.15 -1.07 -13.37
CA ARG A 483 1.33 -0.96 -12.15
C ARG A 483 0.02 -1.75 -12.27
N ALA A 484 -0.63 -1.71 -13.43
CA ALA A 484 -1.84 -2.48 -13.67
C ALA A 484 -1.58 -4.00 -13.68
N ARG A 485 -0.51 -4.45 -14.35
CA ARG A 485 -0.06 -5.87 -14.34
C ARG A 485 0.27 -6.32 -12.93
N ILE A 486 1.04 -5.53 -12.19
CA ILE A 486 1.37 -5.76 -10.79
C ILE A 486 0.11 -5.83 -9.93
N GLY A 487 -0.85 -4.92 -10.13
CA GLY A 487 -2.14 -4.97 -9.45
C GLY A 487 -2.86 -6.30 -9.71
N ALA A 488 -2.92 -6.72 -10.98
CA ALA A 488 -3.50 -8.00 -11.37
C ALA A 488 -2.75 -9.20 -10.76
N ASP A 489 -1.41 -9.19 -10.79
CA ASP A 489 -0.57 -10.25 -10.21
C ASP A 489 -0.74 -10.32 -8.69
N THR A 490 -0.86 -9.18 -7.98
CA THR A 490 -1.12 -9.17 -6.54
C THR A 490 -2.51 -9.70 -6.18
N LEU A 491 -3.52 -9.43 -7.02
CA LEU A 491 -4.86 -10.01 -6.88
C LEU A 491 -4.81 -11.52 -7.10
N ALA A 492 -4.16 -11.98 -8.18
CA ALA A 492 -4.00 -13.39 -8.47
C ALA A 492 -3.20 -14.13 -7.39
N LEU A 493 -2.16 -13.50 -6.82
CA LEU A 493 -1.43 -14.03 -5.66
C LEU A 493 -2.30 -14.11 -4.42
N ASN A 494 -3.20 -13.15 -4.18
CA ASN A 494 -4.12 -13.19 -3.05
C ASN A 494 -5.15 -14.33 -3.21
N ASP A 495 -5.64 -14.55 -4.43
CA ASP A 495 -6.56 -15.65 -4.72
C ASP A 495 -5.85 -17.01 -4.61
N ARG A 496 -4.64 -17.15 -5.17
CA ARG A 496 -3.80 -18.35 -4.98
C ARG A 496 -3.41 -18.57 -3.53
N ALA A 497 -3.13 -17.50 -2.78
CA ALA A 497 -2.87 -17.59 -1.36
C ALA A 497 -4.11 -18.16 -0.67
N LYS A 498 -5.30 -17.58 -0.85
CA LYS A 498 -6.56 -18.09 -0.27
C LYS A 498 -6.82 -19.57 -0.60
N GLU A 499 -6.55 -20.00 -1.83
CA GLU A 499 -6.63 -21.41 -2.19
C GLU A 499 -5.59 -22.26 -1.45
N GLY A 500 -4.35 -21.77 -1.33
CA GLY A 500 -3.30 -22.36 -0.50
C GLY A 500 -3.70 -22.44 0.97
N PHE A 501 -4.36 -21.41 1.53
CA PHE A 501 -4.89 -21.39 2.89
C PHE A 501 -5.94 -22.49 3.11
N LEU A 502 -6.85 -22.68 2.15
CA LEU A 502 -7.85 -23.74 2.22
C LEU A 502 -7.19 -25.12 2.19
N LYS A 503 -6.14 -25.30 1.37
CA LYS A 503 -5.36 -26.54 1.33
C LYS A 503 -4.59 -26.79 2.62
N ILE A 504 -3.89 -25.78 3.16
CA ILE A 504 -3.15 -25.87 4.42
C ILE A 504 -4.08 -26.15 5.61
N LYS A 505 -5.29 -25.55 5.65
CA LYS A 505 -6.29 -25.87 6.69
C LYS A 505 -6.80 -27.31 6.62
N ALA A 506 -6.75 -27.93 5.45
CA ALA A 506 -7.19 -29.30 5.24
C ALA A 506 -6.05 -30.33 5.35
N GLU A 507 -4.79 -29.89 5.35
CA GLU A 507 -3.62 -30.77 5.30
C GLU A 507 -2.89 -30.86 6.65
N PRO A 508 -2.82 -32.06 7.27
CA PRO A 508 -2.19 -32.26 8.57
C PRO A 508 -0.65 -32.41 8.53
N ASP A 509 -0.04 -32.48 7.34
CA ASP A 509 1.39 -32.81 7.16
C ASP A 509 2.25 -31.55 6.88
N GLU A 510 3.14 -31.20 7.81
CA GLU A 510 3.97 -29.98 7.76
C GLU A 510 4.84 -29.86 6.51
N ARG A 511 5.34 -30.98 5.97
CA ARG A 511 6.19 -30.95 4.77
C ARG A 511 5.41 -30.53 3.53
N ARG A 512 4.12 -30.86 3.46
CA ARG A 512 3.22 -30.44 2.37
C ARG A 512 2.82 -28.98 2.53
N ILE A 513 2.63 -28.50 3.76
CA ILE A 513 2.41 -27.09 4.07
C ILE A 513 3.61 -26.24 3.64
N ILE A 514 4.83 -26.67 3.97
CA ILE A 514 6.06 -25.98 3.55
C ILE A 514 6.17 -25.94 2.02
N LYS A 515 5.82 -27.04 1.35
CA LYS A 515 5.82 -27.11 -0.12
C LYS A 515 4.79 -26.16 -0.74
N VAL A 516 3.55 -26.14 -0.25
CA VAL A 516 2.49 -25.22 -0.74
C VAL A 516 2.86 -23.76 -0.50
N MET A 517 3.50 -23.44 0.63
CA MET A 517 4.00 -22.09 0.92
C MET A 517 5.21 -21.71 0.05
N SER A 518 6.10 -22.67 -0.23
CA SER A 518 7.22 -22.49 -1.16
C SER A 518 6.75 -22.29 -2.61
N ASP A 519 5.72 -23.03 -3.04
CA ASP A 519 5.12 -22.93 -4.37
C ASP A 519 4.40 -21.57 -4.56
N LEU A 520 3.96 -20.93 -3.48
CA LEU A 520 3.44 -19.56 -3.45
C LEU A 520 4.56 -18.48 -3.42
N GLY A 521 5.83 -18.88 -3.43
CA GLY A 521 6.99 -17.98 -3.44
C GLY A 521 7.41 -17.45 -2.07
N PHE A 522 6.83 -17.97 -0.98
CA PHE A 522 7.20 -17.58 0.38
C PHE A 522 8.37 -18.44 0.89
N ARG A 523 9.47 -17.80 1.26
CA ARG A 523 10.55 -18.46 1.99
C ARG A 523 10.11 -18.60 3.45
N MET A 524 9.63 -19.79 3.83
CA MET A 524 9.30 -20.10 5.22
C MET A 524 10.56 -19.97 6.09
N PRO A 525 10.55 -19.14 7.14
CA PRO A 525 11.58 -19.19 8.17
C PRO A 525 11.57 -20.61 8.75
N LYS A 526 12.75 -21.23 8.89
CA LYS A 526 12.86 -22.45 9.69
C LYS A 526 12.40 -22.10 11.11
N LEU A 527 11.43 -22.85 11.63
CA LEU A 527 11.17 -22.86 13.06
C LEU A 527 12.45 -23.37 13.74
N PRO A 528 12.85 -22.80 14.89
CA PRO A 528 13.96 -23.36 15.67
C PRO A 528 13.63 -24.82 15.97
N ASP A 529 14.59 -25.71 15.69
CA ASP A 529 14.44 -27.13 15.97
C ASP A 529 14.26 -27.30 17.49
N GLN A 530 13.36 -28.19 17.90
CA GLN A 530 13.03 -28.46 19.31
C GLN A 530 14.24 -28.93 20.16
N GLU A 531 15.40 -29.17 19.53
CA GLU A 531 16.63 -29.58 20.20
C GLU A 531 17.27 -28.42 21.00
N ASP A 532 16.97 -27.16 20.69
CA ASP A 532 17.57 -26.01 21.41
C ASP A 532 16.86 -25.69 22.76
N GLU A 533 15.65 -26.20 23.02
CA GLU A 533 14.96 -26.03 24.32
C GLU A 533 15.40 -27.05 25.39
N GLU A 534 16.06 -28.15 25.00
CA GLU A 534 16.58 -29.14 25.95
C GLU A 534 17.93 -28.73 26.56
N ASP A 535 18.71 -27.89 25.87
CA ASP A 535 20.00 -27.41 26.38
C ASP A 535 19.86 -26.25 27.37
N GLU A 536 18.83 -25.41 27.27
CA GLU A 536 18.54 -24.37 28.27
C GLU A 536 17.95 -24.94 29.58
N LYS A 537 17.27 -26.10 29.53
CA LYS A 537 16.75 -26.76 30.75
C LYS A 537 17.79 -27.57 31.52
N LYS A 538 18.98 -27.79 30.97
CA LYS A 538 20.13 -28.36 31.71
C LYS A 538 21.00 -27.30 32.40
N ALA A 539 20.75 -26.02 32.15
CA ALA A 539 21.51 -24.91 32.70
C ALA A 539 20.84 -24.22 33.91
N PHE A 540 19.74 -24.77 34.44
CA PHE A 540 19.09 -24.31 35.68
C PHE A 540 18.98 -25.41 36.72
#